data_AF-A0A7G2IMZ7-F1
#
_entry.id   AF-A0A7G2IMZ7-F1
#
_cell.length_a   1.000
_cell.length_b   1.000
_cell.length_c   1.000
_cell.angle_alpha   90.00
_cell.angle_beta   90.00
_cell.angle_gamma   90.00
#
_symmetry.space_group_name_H-M   'P 1'
#
loop_
_entity.id
_entity.type
_entity.pdbx_description
1 polymer ?
#
loop_
_entity_poly.entity_id
_entity_poly.type
_entity_poly.pdbx_seq_one_letter_code
_entity_poly.pdbx_strand_id
1 'polypeptide(L)'
;MWWYLLIKPLAVTQKLLEAFRTTVAATDVGIEVDHAGSALDFSAGQNEVSLTPDQNGDAHIDLVAKYQQIGATLPAAGTITADMNYTVIYK
;
A
#
# COMPACT_ATOMS: atom_id res chain seq x y z
N MET A 1 -14.64 -21.61 -1.03
CA MET A 1 -15.22 -20.42 -1.68
C MET A 1 -14.54 -19.24 -1.03
N TRP A 2 -13.81 -18.44 -1.78
CA TRP A 2 -12.79 -17.57 -1.19
C TRP A 2 -12.92 -16.15 -1.71
N TRP A 3 -12.86 -15.19 -0.79
CA TRP A 3 -12.90 -13.77 -1.09
C TRP A 3 -11.47 -13.24 -1.07
N TYR A 4 -11.17 -12.30 -1.95
CA TYR A 4 -9.84 -11.72 -2.07
C TYR A 4 -9.92 -10.21 -2.17
N LEU A 5 -9.00 -9.51 -1.52
CA LEU A 5 -8.76 -8.10 -1.73
C LEU A 5 -7.58 -7.94 -2.69
N LEU A 6 -7.83 -7.28 -3.81
CA LEU A 6 -6.80 -6.90 -4.77
C LEU A 6 -6.42 -5.44 -4.54
N ILE A 7 -5.19 -5.20 -4.11
CA ILE A 7 -4.69 -3.85 -3.81
C ILE A 7 -3.73 -3.41 -4.94
N LYS A 8 -3.94 -2.21 -5.49
CA LYS A 8 -3.19 -1.69 -6.65
C LYS A 8 -2.71 -0.24 -6.43
N PRO A 9 -1.51 0.11 -6.96
CA PRO A 9 -1.05 1.50 -6.99
C PRO A 9 -1.82 2.32 -8.04
N LEU A 10 -1.98 3.63 -7.81
CA LEU A 10 -2.74 4.53 -8.68
C LEU A 10 -1.93 5.02 -9.90
N ALA A 11 -0.60 5.08 -9.79
CA ALA A 11 0.34 5.33 -10.88
C ALA A 11 1.68 4.62 -10.59
N VAL A 12 2.25 3.97 -11.62
CA VAL A 12 3.57 3.31 -11.69
C VAL A 12 3.81 2.05 -10.83
N THR A 13 4.48 1.06 -11.44
CA THR A 13 5.04 -0.16 -10.82
C THR A 13 6.32 0.15 -10.02
N GLN A 14 6.16 0.58 -8.78
CA GLN A 14 7.23 0.65 -7.78
C GLN A 14 6.87 -0.19 -6.56
N LYS A 15 7.87 -0.58 -5.76
CA LYS A 15 7.68 -1.41 -4.56
C LYS A 15 6.87 -0.71 -3.45
N LEU A 16 6.78 0.62 -3.50
CA LEU A 16 6.07 1.50 -2.57
C LEU A 16 4.93 2.20 -3.32
N LEU A 17 3.88 2.61 -2.59
CA LEU A 17 2.85 3.47 -3.18
C LEU A 17 3.46 4.82 -3.58
N GLU A 18 3.21 5.25 -4.81
CA GLU A 18 3.78 6.49 -5.34
C GLU A 18 3.27 7.69 -4.53
N ALA A 19 4.23 8.40 -3.95
CA ALA A 19 4.01 9.65 -3.26
C ALA A 19 3.69 10.74 -4.28
N PHE A 20 2.45 11.23 -4.35
CA PHE A 20 2.16 12.51 -4.99
C PHE A 20 2.89 13.62 -4.24
N ARG A 21 3.91 14.15 -4.91
CA ARG A 21 4.78 15.21 -4.41
C ARG A 21 4.07 16.56 -4.58
N THR A 22 3.57 17.13 -3.49
CA THR A 22 2.97 18.48 -3.47
C THR A 22 4.06 19.56 -3.42
N THR A 23 3.66 20.84 -3.33
CA THR A 23 4.55 22.01 -3.47
C THR A 23 5.71 22.09 -2.45
N VAL A 24 5.71 21.26 -1.40
CA VAL A 24 6.86 21.03 -0.49
C VAL A 24 7.00 19.53 -0.24
N ALA A 25 7.39 18.79 -1.28
CA ALA A 25 7.53 17.34 -1.20
C ALA A 25 8.73 16.93 -0.33
N ALA A 26 8.51 15.92 0.53
CA ALA A 26 9.62 15.26 1.19
C ALA A 26 10.48 14.49 0.16
N THR A 27 11.81 14.55 0.30
CA THR A 27 12.76 13.80 -0.53
C THR A 27 13.24 12.56 0.20
N ASP A 28 13.66 11.54 -0.55
CA ASP A 28 14.27 10.30 -0.03
C ASP A 28 13.36 9.45 0.87
N VAL A 29 12.05 9.58 0.70
CA VAL A 29 11.02 8.88 1.50
C VAL A 29 9.92 8.28 0.64
N GLY A 30 9.30 7.21 1.14
CA GLY A 30 8.13 6.56 0.57
C GLY A 30 7.20 6.02 1.66
N ILE A 31 6.05 5.47 1.24
CA ILE A 31 5.11 4.79 2.12
C ILE A 31 5.14 3.29 1.82
N GLU A 32 5.60 2.52 2.81
CA GLU A 32 5.47 1.06 2.83
C GLU A 32 4.12 0.71 3.44
N VAL A 33 3.44 -0.31 2.91
CA VAL A 33 2.20 -0.83 3.48
C VAL A 33 2.38 -2.29 3.82
N ASP A 34 2.16 -2.63 5.08
CA ASP A 34 2.25 -4.00 5.57
C ASP A 34 0.87 -4.62 5.76
N HIS A 35 0.81 -5.91 5.48
CA HIS A 35 -0.28 -6.79 5.88
C HIS A 35 0.29 -8.01 6.61
N ALA A 36 -0.29 -8.37 7.76
CA ALA A 36 0.13 -9.53 8.55
C ALA A 36 1.64 -9.58 8.86
N GLY A 37 2.26 -8.41 9.05
CA GLY A 37 3.69 -8.26 9.35
C GLY A 37 4.63 -8.38 8.14
N SER A 38 4.08 -8.40 6.92
CA SER A 38 4.86 -8.43 5.68
C SER A 38 4.52 -7.25 4.78
N ALA A 39 5.53 -6.62 4.20
CA ALA A 39 5.36 -5.54 3.25
C ALA A 39 4.70 -6.06 1.96
N LEU A 40 3.68 -5.34 1.50
CA LEU A 40 3.06 -5.56 0.20
C LEU A 40 4.03 -5.13 -0.91
N ASP A 41 4.10 -5.90 -2.00
CA ASP A 41 4.98 -5.62 -3.13
C ASP A 41 4.19 -5.01 -4.28
N PHE A 42 4.19 -3.68 -4.38
CA PHE A 42 3.47 -2.99 -5.45
C PHE A 42 4.20 -3.03 -6.82
N SER A 43 5.45 -3.50 -6.86
CA SER A 43 6.19 -3.64 -8.12
C SER A 43 5.63 -4.76 -9.01
N ALA A 44 4.95 -5.73 -8.40
CA ALA A 44 4.23 -6.81 -9.07
C ALA A 44 2.92 -6.35 -9.74
N GLY A 45 2.53 -5.07 -9.59
CA GLY A 45 1.32 -4.48 -10.16
C GLY A 45 0.03 -4.79 -9.39
N GLN A 46 0.02 -5.82 -8.55
CA GLN A 46 -1.09 -6.12 -7.64
C GLN A 46 -0.64 -7.00 -6.46
N ASN A 47 -1.28 -6.80 -5.31
CA ASN A 47 -1.19 -7.71 -4.16
C ASN A 47 -2.56 -8.34 -3.92
N GLU A 48 -2.61 -9.67 -3.85
CA GLU A 48 -3.82 -10.41 -3.53
C GLU A 48 -3.76 -10.87 -2.08
N VAL A 49 -4.67 -10.36 -1.26
CA VAL A 49 -4.81 -10.73 0.14
C VAL A 49 -6.06 -11.58 0.30
N SER A 50 -5.92 -12.78 0.87
CA SER A 50 -7.08 -13.63 1.17
C SER A 50 -7.90 -13.00 2.29
N LEU A 51 -9.20 -12.91 2.06
CA LEU A 51 -10.17 -12.47 3.05
C LEU A 51 -10.89 -13.69 3.61
N THR A 52 -11.13 -13.69 4.91
CA THR A 52 -11.95 -14.69 5.60
C THR A 52 -13.18 -13.98 6.13
N PRO A 53 -14.30 -13.99 5.39
CA PRO A 53 -15.53 -13.40 5.87
C PRO A 53 -16.12 -14.19 7.03
N ASP A 54 -16.79 -13.50 7.93
CA ASP A 54 -17.59 -14.11 8.98
C ASP A 54 -18.95 -14.61 8.45
N GLN A 55 -19.82 -15.07 9.36
CA GLN A 55 -21.16 -15.57 9.04
C GLN A 55 -22.10 -14.53 8.40
N ASN A 56 -21.80 -13.23 8.52
CA ASN A 56 -22.54 -12.13 7.91
C ASN A 56 -21.95 -11.73 6.55
N GLY A 57 -20.78 -12.27 6.19
CA GLY A 57 -20.03 -11.87 5.00
C GLY A 57 -19.07 -10.70 5.23
N ASP A 58 -18.86 -10.29 6.48
CA ASP A 58 -17.95 -9.21 6.83
C ASP A 58 -16.52 -9.75 6.92
N ALA A 59 -15.56 -9.07 6.29
CA ALA A 59 -14.15 -9.42 6.36
C ALA A 59 -13.32 -8.23 6.85
N HIS A 60 -12.46 -8.48 7.83
CA HIS A 60 -11.58 -7.46 8.40
C HIS A 60 -10.17 -7.63 7.86
N ILE A 61 -9.51 -6.51 7.55
CA ILE A 61 -8.12 -6.46 7.12
C ILE A 61 -7.42 -5.31 7.83
N ASP A 62 -6.25 -5.62 8.40
CA ASP A 62 -5.35 -4.62 8.94
C ASP A 62 -4.27 -4.31 7.90
N LEU A 63 -4.13 -3.03 7.58
CA LEU A 63 -3.08 -2.47 6.73
C LEU A 63 -2.32 -1.42 7.53
N VAL A 64 -1.00 -1.57 7.62
CA VAL A 64 -0.15 -0.66 8.39
C VAL A 64 0.71 0.15 7.42
N ALA A 65 0.41 1.44 7.31
CA ALA A 65 1.24 2.37 6.57
C ALA A 65 2.46 2.80 7.40
N LYS A 66 3.66 2.65 6.84
CA LYS A 66 4.93 3.01 7.45
C LYS A 66 5.67 4.02 6.59
N TYR A 67 6.32 4.95 7.26
CA TYR A 67 7.30 5.80 6.61
C TYR A 67 8.58 5.00 6.34
N GLN A 68 9.02 4.99 5.09
CA GLN A 68 10.23 4.26 4.68
C GLN A 68 11.22 5.24 4.03
N GLN A 69 12.43 5.32 4.58
CA GLN A 69 13.53 6.00 3.91
C GLN A 69 14.00 5.16 2.73
N ILE A 70 14.12 5.78 1.56
CA ILE A 70 14.51 5.12 0.30
C ILE A 70 15.84 5.63 -0.26
N GLY A 71 16.32 6.79 0.22
CA GLY A 71 17.58 7.38 -0.22
C GLY A 71 18.70 7.29 0.82
N ALA A 72 19.94 7.50 0.39
CA ALA A 72 21.12 7.46 1.24
C ALA A 72 21.32 8.73 2.09
N THR A 73 20.51 9.78 1.88
CA THR A 73 20.62 11.05 2.59
C THR A 73 19.48 11.23 3.60
N LEU A 74 19.69 12.12 4.58
CA LEU A 74 18.69 12.45 5.59
C LEU A 74 17.44 13.03 4.90
N PRO A 75 16.24 12.49 5.13
CA PRO A 75 15.01 13.01 4.55
C PRO A 75 14.79 14.49 4.82
N ALA A 76 14.46 15.24 3.76
CA ALA A 76 14.05 16.63 3.90
C ALA A 76 12.59 16.71 4.41
N ALA A 77 12.31 17.71 5.25
CA ALA A 77 10.96 17.96 5.73
C ALA A 77 10.02 18.33 4.57
N GLY A 78 8.82 17.77 4.58
CA GLY A 78 7.81 17.98 3.55
C GLY A 78 6.64 17.03 3.72
N THR A 79 5.66 17.13 2.81
CA THR A 79 4.51 16.25 2.79
C THR A 79 4.72 15.11 1.80
N ILE A 80 4.27 13.92 2.19
CA ILE A 80 4.12 12.75 1.33
C ILE A 80 2.65 12.31 1.37
N THR A 81 2.05 12.12 0.21
CA THR A 81 0.67 11.65 0.08
C THR A 81 0.67 10.50 -0.91
N ALA A 82 0.02 9.38 -0.58
CA ALA A 82 -0.11 8.26 -1.49
C ALA A 82 -1.53 7.73 -1.48
N ASP A 83 -2.05 7.44 -2.67
CA ASP A 83 -3.39 6.89 -2.84
C ASP A 83 -3.31 5.39 -3.14
N MET A 84 -4.17 4.61 -2.49
CA MET A 84 -4.23 3.16 -2.63
C MET A 84 -5.63 2.75 -3.08
N ASN A 85 -5.72 2.07 -4.23
CA ASN A 85 -6.98 1.47 -4.68
C ASN A 85 -7.05 0.02 -4.20
N TYR A 86 -8.26 -0.40 -3.83
CA TYR A 86 -8.56 -1.81 -3.56
C TYR A 86 -9.80 -2.26 -4.34
N THR A 87 -9.86 -3.55 -4.65
CA THR A 87 -11.00 -4.21 -5.30
C THR A 87 -11.26 -5.52 -4.58
N VAL A 88 -12.50 -5.77 -4.18
CA VAL A 88 -12.90 -7.07 -3.61
C VAL A 88 -13.30 -8.00 -4.75
N ILE A 89 -12.73 -9.19 -4.79
CA ILE A 89 -12.99 -10.23 -5.79
C ILE A 89 -13.52 -11.48 -5.10
N TYR A 90 -14.55 -12.09 -5.68
CA TYR A 90 -15.10 -13.36 -5.25
C TYR A 90 -14.72 -14.46 -6.24
N LYS A 91 -14.08 -15.55 -5.78
CA LYS A 91 -13.60 -16.66 -6.60
C LYS A 91 -14.02 -18.03 -6.07
#